data_AF-A0A8E2DQH8-F1
#
_entry.id   AF-A0A8E2DQH8-F1
#
_cell.length_a   1.000
_cell.length_b   1.000
_cell.length_c   1.000
_cell.angle_alpha   90.00
_cell.angle_beta   90.00
_cell.angle_gamma   90.00
#
_symmetry.space_group_name_H-M   'P 1'
#
loop_
_entity.id
_entity.type
_entity.pdbx_description
1 polymer ?
#
loop_
_entity_poly.entity_id
_entity_poly.type
_entity_poly.pdbx_seq_one_letter_code
_entity_poly.pdbx_strand_id
1 'polypeptide(L)'
;MYMVDLKPSLMEGREIQDELHPHELFGIIDIIYVICDMVLEYLDLHEARSTLARLARVCKAFYYPAIKTLWRRLDGLQPLMH
;
A
#
# COMPACT_ATOMS: atom_id res chain seq x y z
N MET A 1 38.57 -10.29 -38.87
CA MET A 1 37.21 -9.89 -39.26
C MET A 1 37.01 -8.49 -38.72
N TYR A 2 37.23 -7.51 -39.58
CA TYR A 2 37.29 -6.09 -39.24
C TYR A 2 35.88 -5.49 -39.16
N MET A 3 35.73 -4.57 -38.21
CA MET A 3 34.89 -3.36 -38.20
C MET A 3 33.54 -3.41 -38.92
N VAL A 4 32.47 -3.29 -38.13
CA VAL A 4 31.21 -2.72 -38.61
C VAL A 4 31.00 -1.42 -37.85
N ASP A 5 30.98 -0.32 -38.60
CA ASP A 5 30.86 1.07 -38.17
C ASP A 5 29.73 1.32 -37.17
N LEU A 6 30.09 1.80 -35.98
CA LEU A 6 29.16 2.53 -35.14
C LEU A 6 28.86 3.88 -35.80
N LYS A 7 27.62 4.07 -36.26
CA LYS A 7 27.10 5.41 -36.58
C LYS A 7 27.09 6.26 -35.31
N PRO A 8 27.76 7.43 -35.30
CA PRO A 8 27.72 8.38 -34.20
C PRO A 8 26.53 9.33 -34.43
N SER A 9 25.33 8.92 -34.03
CA SER A 9 24.18 9.82 -34.04
C SER A 9 23.09 9.31 -33.12
N LEU A 10 23.24 9.59 -31.83
CA LEU A 10 22.20 10.09 -30.94
C LEU A 10 22.79 10.10 -29.53
N MET A 11 23.60 11.15 -29.32
CA MET A 11 23.73 11.77 -28.00
C MET A 11 22.31 12.10 -27.53
N GLU A 12 21.74 11.21 -26.75
CA GLU A 12 20.71 11.60 -25.80
C GLU A 12 21.02 10.82 -24.54
N GLY A 13 21.53 11.56 -23.55
CA GLY A 13 22.03 11.03 -22.30
C GLY A 13 20.95 10.17 -21.65
N ARG A 14 21.11 8.86 -21.75
CA ARG A 14 20.56 7.96 -20.75
C ARG A 14 21.62 7.86 -19.69
N GLU A 15 21.53 8.78 -18.73
CA GLU A 15 21.91 8.48 -17.36
C GLU A 15 21.43 7.06 -17.09
N ILE A 16 22.38 6.16 -16.86
CA ILE A 16 22.09 4.87 -16.29
C ILE A 16 21.56 5.22 -14.91
N GLN A 17 20.24 5.39 -14.80
CA GLN A 17 19.57 5.40 -13.52
C GLN A 17 19.77 3.99 -13.00
N ASP A 18 20.80 3.89 -12.17
CA ASP A 18 21.05 2.85 -11.21
C ASP A 18 19.82 2.86 -10.27
N GLU A 19 18.66 2.40 -10.76
CA GLU A 19 17.49 2.10 -9.95
C GLU A 19 17.78 0.81 -9.18
N LEU A 20 18.77 0.94 -8.31
CA LEU A 20 18.88 0.15 -7.09
C LEU A 20 17.57 0.40 -6.34
N HIS A 21 16.51 -0.35 -6.68
CA HIS A 21 15.29 -0.41 -5.90
C HIS A 21 15.73 -0.82 -4.50
N PRO A 22 15.82 0.14 -3.56
CA PRO A 22 16.26 -0.19 -2.23
C PRO A 22 15.19 -1.16 -1.75
N HIS A 23 15.59 -2.24 -1.10
CA HIS A 23 14.65 -3.08 -0.40
C HIS A 23 13.95 -2.17 0.61
N GLU A 24 12.79 -1.66 0.21
CA GLU A 24 12.02 -0.62 0.89
C GLU A 24 11.63 -1.26 2.21
N LEU A 25 12.37 -0.91 3.27
CA LEU A 25 11.96 -1.24 4.61
C LEU A 25 10.57 -0.63 4.77
N PHE A 26 9.54 -1.48 4.72
CA PHE A 26 8.16 -1.06 4.95
C PHE A 26 8.15 -0.20 6.20
N GLY A 27 7.77 1.06 6.04
CA GLY A 27 7.60 1.94 7.18
C GLY A 27 6.56 1.32 8.11
N ILE A 28 6.61 1.68 9.40
CA ILE A 28 5.62 1.20 10.36
C ILE A 28 4.18 1.45 9.89
N ILE A 29 3.97 2.53 9.13
CA ILE A 29 2.67 2.86 8.52
C ILE A 29 2.27 1.86 7.45
N ASP A 30 3.18 1.45 6.58
CA ASP A 30 2.90 0.48 5.52
C ASP A 30 2.57 -0.90 6.11
N ILE A 31 3.30 -1.31 7.15
CA ILE A 31 3.01 -2.53 7.91
C ILE A 31 1.59 -2.46 8.51
N ILE A 32 1.21 -1.31 9.08
CA ILE A 32 -0.14 -1.12 9.63
C ILE A 32 -1.21 -1.24 8.53
N TYR A 33 -0.97 -0.70 7.34
CA TYR A 33 -1.89 -0.86 6.21
C TYR A 33 -2.04 -2.31 5.78
N VAL A 34 -0.92 -3.04 5.67
CA VAL A 34 -0.92 -4.46 5.34
C VAL A 34 -1.72 -5.25 6.38
N ILE A 35 -1.55 -4.98 7.67
CA ILE A 35 -2.35 -5.61 8.74
C ILE A 35 -3.84 -5.30 8.57
N CYS A 36 -4.21 -4.04 8.30
CA CYS A 36 -5.61 -3.66 8.13
C CYS A 36 -6.24 -4.34 6.92
N ASP A 37 -5.53 -4.41 5.80
CA ASP A 37 -6.00 -5.09 4.58
C ASP A 37 -6.11 -6.61 4.81
N MET A 38 -5.15 -7.24 5.52
CA MET A 38 -5.24 -8.65 5.91
C MET A 38 -6.48 -8.94 6.78
N VAL A 39 -6.80 -8.07 7.74
CA VAL A 39 -8.02 -8.20 8.55
C VAL A 39 -9.27 -8.21 7.67
N LEU A 40 -9.28 -7.39 6.61
CA LEU A 40 -10.41 -7.31 5.68
C LEU A 40 -10.49 -8.52 4.73
N GLU A 41 -9.35 -9.08 4.36
CA GLU A 41 -9.26 -10.21 3.42
C GLU A 41 -9.56 -11.56 4.08
N TYR A 42 -9.08 -11.78 5.30
CA TYR A 42 -9.12 -13.11 5.95
C TYR A 42 -10.25 -13.29 6.97
N LEU A 43 -10.89 -12.22 7.46
CA LEU A 43 -12.04 -12.32 8.37
C LEU A 43 -13.36 -12.14 7.63
N ASP A 44 -14.44 -12.68 8.20
CA ASP A 44 -15.79 -12.34 7.74
C ASP A 44 -16.06 -10.83 7.92
N LEU A 45 -17.02 -10.29 7.18
CA LEU A 45 -17.31 -8.85 7.19
C LEU A 45 -17.66 -8.30 8.58
N HIS A 46 -18.35 -9.07 9.42
CA HIS A 46 -18.75 -8.62 10.75
C HIS A 46 -17.55 -8.61 11.71
N GLU A 47 -16.73 -9.67 11.70
CA GLU A 47 -15.49 -9.79 12.46
C GLU A 47 -14.45 -8.76 12.02
N ALA A 48 -14.28 -8.55 10.71
CA ALA A 48 -13.40 -7.55 10.14
C ALA A 48 -13.79 -6.14 10.61
N ARG A 49 -15.08 -5.79 10.57
CA ARG A 49 -15.59 -4.49 11.04
C ARG A 49 -15.30 -4.26 12.52
N SER A 50 -15.61 -5.24 13.37
CA SER A 50 -15.35 -5.17 14.80
C SER A 50 -13.85 -5.04 15.09
N THR A 51 -13.02 -5.82 14.39
CA THR A 51 -11.56 -5.81 14.55
C THR A 51 -10.94 -4.50 14.10
N LEU A 52 -11.28 -3.99 12.92
CA LEU A 52 -10.81 -2.68 12.43
C LEU A 52 -11.27 -1.53 13.34
N ALA A 53 -12.51 -1.56 13.82
CA ALA A 53 -13.00 -0.57 14.78
C ALA A 53 -12.24 -0.64 16.12
N ARG A 54 -11.84 -1.83 16.56
CA ARG A 54 -10.97 -2.00 17.75
C ARG A 54 -9.57 -1.47 17.47
N LEU A 55 -8.95 -1.81 16.34
CA LEU A 55 -7.63 -1.32 15.95
C LEU A 55 -7.58 0.21 15.93
N ALA A 56 -8.60 0.85 15.34
CA ALA A 56 -8.71 2.31 15.30
C ALA A 56 -8.71 2.96 16.69
N ARG A 57 -9.18 2.25 17.73
CA ARG A 57 -9.23 2.73 19.12
C ARG A 57 -7.99 2.43 19.94
N VAL A 58 -7.12 1.49 19.52
CA VAL A 58 -5.94 1.08 20.29
C VAL A 58 -4.89 2.18 20.34
N CYS A 59 -4.49 2.73 19.19
CA CYS A 59 -3.54 3.83 19.15
C CYS A 59 -3.70 4.72 17.90
N LYS A 60 -3.15 5.94 17.98
CA LYS A 60 -3.24 6.95 16.92
C LYS A 60 -2.70 6.49 15.57
N ALA A 61 -1.69 5.62 15.57
CA ALA A 61 -1.10 5.10 14.32
C ALA A 61 -2.07 4.19 13.56
N PHE A 62 -2.92 3.45 14.26
CA PHE A 62 -3.94 2.60 13.64
C PHE A 62 -5.22 3.36 13.26
N TYR A 63 -5.48 4.53 13.85
CA TYR A 63 -6.73 5.24 13.66
C TYR A 63 -7.06 5.46 12.17
N TYR A 64 -6.17 6.14 11.44
CA TYR A 64 -6.43 6.48 10.04
C TYR A 64 -6.43 5.23 9.12
N PRO A 65 -5.45 4.32 9.18
CA PRO A 65 -5.45 3.11 8.33
C PRO A 65 -6.66 2.21 8.59
N ALA A 66 -7.03 1.98 9.86
CA ALA A 66 -8.11 1.08 10.20
C ALA A 66 -9.49 1.66 9.83
N ILE A 67 -9.72 2.95 10.07
CA ILE A 67 -10.97 3.62 9.64
C ILE A 67 -11.06 3.66 8.12
N LYS A 68 -9.98 4.04 7.41
CA LYS A 68 -9.96 4.06 5.94
C LYS A 68 -10.29 2.68 5.37
N THR A 69 -9.73 1.63 5.94
CA THR A 69 -9.98 0.24 5.51
C THR A 69 -11.41 -0.20 5.83
N LEU A 70 -11.93 0.17 7.01
CA LEU A 70 -13.32 -0.08 7.41
C LEU A 70 -14.32 0.50 6.40
N TRP A 71 -14.07 1.73 5.93
CA TRP A 71 -14.90 2.41 4.93
C TRP A 71 -14.87 1.75 3.54
N ARG A 72 -13.86 0.95 3.18
CA ARG A 72 -13.78 0.31 1.85
C ARG A 72 -14.84 -0.77 1.62
N ARG A 73 -15.37 -1.42 2.67
CA ARG A 73 -16.40 -2.49 2.60
C ARG A 73 -17.65 -2.19 3.43
N LEU A 74 -17.91 -0.91 3.68
CA LEU A 74 -19.19 -0.48 4.21
C LEU A 74 -20.16 -0.34 3.01
N ASP A 75 -21.09 -1.28 2.89
CA ASP A 75 -22.14 -1.31 1.86
C ASP A 75 -23.21 -0.22 2.11
N GLY A 76 -22.76 1.03 2.15
CA GLY A 76 -23.59 2.20 2.41
C GLY A 76 -23.53 2.72 3.85
N LEU A 77 -24.31 3.78 4.10
CA LEU A 77 -24.36 4.49 5.38
C LEU A 77 -25.22 3.78 6.43
N GLN A 78 -25.80 2.61 6.14
CA GLN A 78 -26.69 1.91 7.08
C GLN A 78 -26.08 1.76 8.48
N PRO A 79 -24.77 1.45 8.65
CA PRO A 79 -24.18 1.35 9.99
C PRO A 79 -24.01 2.68 10.73
N LEU A 80 -24.28 3.83 10.09
CA LEU A 80 -24.32 5.16 10.72
C LEU A 80 -25.73 5.63 11.05
N MET A 81 -26.77 4.94 10.58
CA MET A 81 -28.17 5.42 10.65
C MET A 81 -28.97 4.87 11.83
N HIS A 82 -28.33 4.19 12.78
CA HIS A 82 -28.97 3.64 13.98
C HIS A 82 -28.27 4.06 15.28
#